data_AF-A0A960U6U2-F1
#
_entry.id   AF-A0A960U6U2-F1
#
_cell.length_a   1.000
_cell.length_b   1.000
_cell.length_c   1.000
_cell.angle_alpha   90.00
_cell.angle_beta   90.00
_cell.angle_gamma   90.00
#
_symmetry.space_group_name_H-M   'P 1'
#
loop_
_entity.id
_entity.type
_entity.pdbx_description
1 polymer ?
#
loop_
_entity_poly.entity_id
_entity_poly.type
_entity_poly.pdbx_seq_one_letter_code
_entity_poly.pdbx_strand_id
1 'polypeptide(L)'
;MVTHDVSRLVCEISTELSRQIGILIDRSGHITHVIVGDRHSIEIPYLDRLRSTGTRLRGLRLFHTHLKDEPLSEEDLTDLILLRLDYITAAIPDENGQPRHYYSSYVNTDIHTTDLWMIQEKKFPGQLKPGILSEILEIETALARKVDSLKDARKQNRAFIIGV
;
A
#
# COMPACT_ATOMS: atom_id res chain seq x y z
N MET A 1 0.43 -8.61 7.66
CA MET A 1 1.48 -7.70 8.18
C MET A 1 2.79 -8.43 8.19
N VAL A 2 3.90 -7.68 8.19
CA VAL A 2 5.24 -8.20 8.46
C VAL A 2 5.33 -8.74 9.89
N THR A 3 6.23 -9.69 10.11
CA THR A 3 6.58 -10.12 11.47
C THR A 3 7.36 -9.02 12.19
N HIS A 4 7.31 -9.06 13.52
CA HIS A 4 8.08 -8.13 14.36
C HIS A 4 9.58 -8.21 14.08
N ASP A 5 10.11 -9.40 13.84
CA ASP A 5 11.55 -9.59 13.58
C ASP A 5 11.97 -8.93 12.26
N VAL A 6 11.12 -8.98 11.23
CA VAL A 6 11.39 -8.34 9.94
C VAL A 6 11.28 -6.83 10.07
N SER A 7 10.26 -6.32 10.75
CA SER A 7 10.15 -4.87 10.96
C SER A 7 11.33 -4.31 11.75
N ARG A 8 11.74 -5.00 12.82
CA ARG A 8 12.94 -4.66 13.58
C ARG A 8 14.19 -4.65 12.70
N LEU A 9 14.43 -5.70 11.94
CA LEU A 9 15.62 -5.79 11.08
C LEU A 9 15.68 -4.63 10.07
N VAL A 10 14.56 -4.33 9.41
CA VAL A 10 14.49 -3.24 8.43
C VAL A 10 14.69 -1.88 9.11
N CYS A 11 14.12 -1.66 10.29
CA CYS A 11 14.33 -0.45 11.07
C CYS A 11 15.78 -0.28 11.52
N GLU A 12 16.42 -1.35 11.99
CA GLU A 12 17.81 -1.35 12.44
C GLU A 12 18.76 -0.97 11.30
N ILE A 13 18.63 -1.64 10.14
CA ILE A 13 19.43 -1.33 8.96
C ILE A 13 19.13 0.09 8.45
N SER A 14 17.87 0.54 8.51
CA SER A 14 17.49 1.88 8.06
C SER A 14 18.14 2.98 8.91
N THR A 15 18.16 2.80 10.23
CA THR A 15 18.82 3.72 11.16
C THR A 15 20.33 3.70 10.97
N GLU A 16 20.94 2.51 10.83
CA GLU A 16 22.39 2.37 10.60
C GLU A 16 22.83 3.05 9.30
N LEU A 17 22.07 2.85 8.21
CA LEU A 17 22.37 3.47 6.92
C LEU A 17 21.95 4.93 6.82
N SER A 18 21.16 5.44 7.79
CA SER A 18 20.50 6.75 7.69
C SER A 18 19.72 6.93 6.39
N ARG A 19 19.12 5.83 5.89
CA ARG A 19 18.36 5.76 4.64
C ARG A 19 17.08 4.97 4.86
N GLN A 20 16.02 5.35 4.16
CA GLN A 20 14.77 4.60 4.15
C GLN A 20 14.97 3.25 3.45
N ILE A 21 14.39 2.20 4.01
CA ILE A 21 14.45 0.86 3.44
C ILE A 21 13.03 0.38 3.22
N GLY A 22 12.74 -0.04 1.99
CA GLY A 22 11.49 -0.62 1.57
C GLY A 22 11.65 -2.10 1.25
N ILE A 23 10.62 -2.89 1.54
CA ILE A 23 10.49 -4.28 1.09
C ILE A 23 9.13 -4.47 0.46
N LEU A 24 9.10 -5.16 -0.68
CA LEU A 24 7.87 -5.55 -1.34
C LEU A 24 7.56 -7.00 -1.04
N ILE A 25 6.36 -7.25 -0.52
CA ILE A 25 5.95 -8.55 -0.01
C ILE A 25 4.73 -9.01 -0.78
N ASP A 26 4.77 -10.24 -1.28
CA ASP A 26 3.62 -10.84 -1.94
C ASP A 26 2.54 -11.37 -0.96
N ARG A 27 1.44 -11.89 -1.50
CA ARG A 27 0.36 -12.47 -0.68
C ARG A 27 0.77 -13.73 0.08
N SER A 28 1.76 -14.47 -0.39
CA SER A 28 2.30 -15.64 0.31
C SER A 28 3.29 -15.29 1.42
N GLY A 29 3.69 -14.01 1.51
CA GLY A 29 4.62 -13.51 2.52
C GLY A 29 6.08 -13.51 2.07
N HIS A 30 6.37 -13.81 0.80
CA HIS A 30 7.73 -13.75 0.28
C HIS A 30 8.13 -12.31 -0.03
N ILE A 31 9.35 -11.95 0.35
CA ILE A 31 9.96 -10.67 -0.03
C ILE A 31 10.43 -10.79 -1.48
N THR A 32 9.81 -10.01 -2.35
CA THR A 32 10.12 -9.99 -3.79
C THR A 32 11.23 -9.01 -4.12
N HIS A 33 11.27 -7.86 -3.43
CA HIS A 33 12.25 -6.81 -3.64
C HIS A 33 12.64 -6.18 -2.31
N VAL A 34 13.90 -5.78 -2.21
CA VAL A 34 14.43 -4.89 -1.17
C VAL A 34 14.91 -3.64 -1.87
N ILE A 35 14.49 -2.49 -1.35
CA ILE A 35 14.68 -1.18 -1.95
C ILE A 35 15.37 -0.30 -0.92
N VAL A 36 16.42 0.38 -1.33
CA VAL A 36 17.13 1.33 -0.48
C VAL A 36 16.92 2.71 -1.05
N GLY A 37 16.07 3.49 -0.39
CA GLY A 37 15.74 4.86 -0.76
C GLY A 37 16.78 5.86 -0.27
N ASP A 38 16.45 7.14 -0.28
CA ASP A 38 17.26 8.16 0.35
C ASP A 38 16.75 8.45 1.78
N ARG A 39 16.97 9.64 2.32
CA ARG A 39 16.49 10.00 3.67
C ARG A 39 14.99 10.37 3.70
N HIS A 40 14.42 10.69 2.55
CA HIS A 40 13.11 11.32 2.38
C HIS A 40 12.12 10.46 1.59
N SER A 41 12.57 9.69 0.61
CA SER A 41 11.71 8.87 -0.25
C SER A 41 12.36 7.54 -0.63
N ILE A 42 11.52 6.64 -1.13
CA ILE A 42 11.92 5.35 -1.70
C ILE A 42 11.36 5.28 -3.11
N GLU A 43 12.23 5.14 -4.10
CA GLU A 43 11.81 4.88 -5.47
C GLU A 43 11.48 3.39 -5.66
N ILE A 44 10.20 3.10 -5.87
CA ILE A 44 9.76 1.74 -6.12
C ILE A 44 10.20 1.32 -7.54
N PRO A 45 10.95 0.21 -7.69
CA PRO A 45 11.44 -0.22 -8.98
C PRO A 45 10.27 -0.58 -9.90
N TYR A 46 10.53 -0.62 -11.20
CA TYR A 46 9.52 -1.06 -12.16
C TYR A 46 9.05 -2.48 -11.82
N LEU A 47 7.82 -2.58 -11.34
CA LEU A 47 7.20 -3.85 -11.02
C LEU A 47 6.65 -4.44 -12.31
N ASP A 48 7.32 -5.49 -12.78
CA ASP A 48 6.99 -6.16 -14.03
C ASP A 48 5.49 -6.45 -14.12
N ARG A 49 4.96 -6.44 -15.34
CA ARG A 49 3.52 -6.42 -15.61
C ARG A 49 2.92 -7.82 -15.41
N LEU A 50 3.10 -8.40 -14.22
CA LEU A 50 2.31 -9.52 -13.78
C LEU A 50 0.85 -9.07 -13.82
N ARG A 51 0.10 -9.70 -14.72
CA ARG A 51 -1.21 -9.26 -15.19
C ARG A 51 -2.20 -9.09 -14.03
N SER A 52 -2.27 -7.90 -13.44
CA SER A 52 -3.51 -7.45 -12.84
C SER A 52 -4.48 -7.22 -14.00
N THR A 53 -5.26 -8.26 -14.31
CA THR A 53 -6.37 -8.14 -15.25
C THR A 53 -7.45 -7.29 -14.58
N GLY A 54 -7.68 -6.08 -15.10
CA GLY A 54 -8.86 -5.27 -14.78
C GLY A 54 -8.92 -4.79 -13.33
N THR A 55 -9.66 -5.50 -12.48
CA THR A 55 -10.17 -5.08 -11.16
C THR A 55 -9.32 -5.45 -9.95
N ARG A 56 -8.35 -6.36 -10.09
CA ARG A 56 -7.59 -6.89 -8.95
C ARG A 56 -6.40 -6.02 -8.53
N LEU A 57 -6.09 -5.99 -7.25
CA LEU A 57 -4.88 -5.37 -6.76
C LEU A 57 -3.67 -6.22 -7.18
N ARG A 58 -2.47 -5.64 -7.15
CA ARG A 58 -1.26 -6.27 -7.69
C ARG A 58 -0.84 -7.52 -6.92
N GLY A 59 -1.33 -7.71 -5.69
CA GLY A 59 -0.88 -8.79 -4.84
C GLY A 59 0.43 -8.50 -4.12
N LEU A 60 0.87 -7.23 -4.14
CA LEU A 60 2.10 -6.76 -3.51
C LEU A 60 1.77 -5.72 -2.44
N ARG A 61 2.54 -5.75 -1.36
CA ARG A 61 2.45 -4.82 -0.24
C ARG A 61 3.81 -4.17 -0.07
N LEU A 62 3.83 -2.87 0.16
CA LEU A 62 5.05 -2.16 0.50
C LEU A 62 5.12 -2.00 2.02
N PHE A 63 6.22 -2.44 2.60
CA PHE A 63 6.61 -2.08 3.94
C PHE A 63 7.89 -1.26 3.84
N HIS A 64 7.92 -0.07 4.41
CA HIS A 64 9.09 0.79 4.37
C HIS A 64 9.29 1.57 5.67
N THR A 65 10.43 2.24 5.81
CA THR A 65 10.74 3.06 6.98
C THR A 65 10.65 4.55 6.66
N HIS A 66 10.10 5.33 7.58
CA HIS A 66 10.26 6.79 7.58
C HIS A 66 11.20 7.17 8.70
N LEU A 67 12.31 7.84 8.36
CA LEU A 67 13.30 8.29 9.34
C LEU A 67 12.83 9.50 10.16
N LYS A 68 11.78 10.19 9.71
CA LYS A 68 11.08 11.24 10.45
C LYS A 68 9.80 10.65 11.04
N ASP A 69 9.37 11.16 12.18
CA ASP A 69 8.07 10.80 12.76
C ASP A 69 6.94 11.49 12.00
N GLU A 70 6.70 11.03 10.77
CA GLU A 70 5.69 11.56 9.88
C GLU A 70 4.76 10.44 9.38
N PRO A 71 3.48 10.76 9.13
CA PRO A 71 2.55 9.82 8.51
C PRO A 71 2.99 9.48 7.07
N LEU A 72 2.21 8.62 6.40
CA LEU A 72 2.40 8.35 4.97
C LEU A 72 2.34 9.65 4.18
N SER A 73 3.34 9.86 3.32
CA SER A 73 3.43 11.03 2.45
C SER A 73 2.43 10.93 1.29
N GLU A 74 2.20 12.05 0.60
CA GLU A 74 1.37 12.05 -0.60
C GLU A 74 1.98 11.18 -1.72
N GLU A 75 3.31 11.08 -1.78
CA GLU A 75 4.04 10.20 -2.69
C GLU A 75 3.69 8.73 -2.43
N ASP A 76 3.74 8.31 -1.16
CA ASP A 76 3.39 6.94 -0.74
C ASP A 76 1.95 6.56 -1.11
N LEU A 77 1.03 7.50 -0.91
CA LEU A 77 -0.39 7.32 -1.19
C LEU A 77 -0.64 7.30 -2.70
N THR A 78 0.11 8.11 -3.46
CA THR A 78 0.06 8.10 -4.93
C THR A 78 0.57 6.77 -5.47
N ASP A 79 1.68 6.26 -4.95
CA ASP A 79 2.25 4.97 -5.33
C ASP A 79 1.33 3.79 -5.02
N LEU A 80 0.66 3.81 -3.86
CA LEU A 80 -0.37 2.85 -3.50
C LEU A 80 -1.43 2.72 -4.61
N ILE A 81 -1.91 3.85 -5.15
CA ILE A 81 -2.94 3.87 -6.20
C ILE A 81 -2.36 3.50 -7.57
N LEU A 82 -1.26 4.15 -8.00
CA LEU A 82 -0.67 3.97 -9.33
C LEU A 82 -0.14 2.55 -9.54
N LEU A 83 0.53 2.00 -8.52
CA LEU A 83 1.06 0.63 -8.56
C LEU A 83 0.01 -0.42 -8.18
N ARG A 84 -1.16 0.04 -7.68
CA ARG A 84 -2.28 -0.79 -7.21
C ARG A 84 -1.85 -1.77 -6.15
N LEU A 85 -1.08 -1.30 -5.19
CA LEU A 85 -0.62 -2.13 -4.08
C LEU A 85 -1.82 -2.57 -3.24
N ASP A 86 -1.71 -3.77 -2.67
CA ASP A 86 -2.68 -4.29 -1.73
C ASP A 86 -2.71 -3.44 -0.45
N TYR A 87 -1.53 -2.95 -0.04
CA TYR A 87 -1.30 -2.30 1.23
C TYR A 87 0.04 -1.55 1.24
N ILE A 88 0.10 -0.43 1.97
CA ILE A 88 1.35 0.26 2.28
C ILE A 88 1.48 0.46 3.79
N THR A 89 2.68 0.24 4.33
CA THR A 89 2.97 0.38 5.76
C THR A 89 4.32 1.06 5.98
N ALA A 90 4.30 2.25 6.55
CA ALA A 90 5.49 2.96 7.04
C ALA A 90 5.76 2.60 8.50
N ALA A 91 6.98 2.17 8.82
CA ALA A 91 7.47 1.99 10.17
C ALA A 91 8.35 3.17 10.57
N ILE A 92 8.12 3.71 11.78
CA ILE A 92 8.93 4.78 12.34
C ILE A 92 9.93 4.15 13.30
N PRO A 93 11.23 4.10 12.98
CA PRO A 93 12.24 3.62 13.91
C PRO A 93 12.46 4.62 15.05
N ASP A 94 12.98 4.11 16.16
CA ASP A 94 13.59 4.90 17.23
C ASP A 94 15.10 5.05 17.03
N GLU A 95 15.73 5.78 17.96
CA GLU A 95 17.18 6.02 17.93
C GLU A 95 18.00 4.72 18.05
N ASN A 96 17.40 3.65 18.56
CA ASN A 96 18.01 2.33 18.68
C ASN A 96 17.65 1.40 17.50
N GLY A 97 16.97 1.90 16.46
CA GLY A 97 16.53 1.10 15.32
C GLY A 97 15.35 0.18 15.62
N GLN A 98 14.62 0.38 16.72
CA GLN A 98 13.41 -0.36 17.03
C GLN A 98 12.18 0.31 16.41
N PRO A 99 11.22 -0.44 15.88
CA PRO A 99 10.00 0.15 15.34
C PRO A 99 9.16 0.72 16.50
N ARG A 100 8.90 2.02 16.48
CA ARG A 100 8.14 2.73 17.51
C ARG A 100 6.65 2.67 17.25
N HIS A 101 6.27 2.89 15.99
CA HIS A 101 4.88 2.83 15.52
C HIS A 101 4.84 2.70 14.00
N TYR A 102 3.64 2.42 13.50
CA TYR A 102 3.37 2.14 12.11
C TYR A 102 2.20 3.00 11.62
N TYR A 103 2.36 3.57 10.44
CA TYR A 103 1.28 4.13 9.63
C TYR A 103 0.95 3.17 8.51
N SER A 104 -0.32 3.04 8.18
CA SER A 104 -0.75 2.10 7.16
C SER A 104 -1.88 2.69 6.34
N SER A 105 -1.91 2.35 5.05
CA SER A 105 -2.95 2.77 4.15
C SER A 105 -3.27 1.68 3.14
N TYR A 106 -4.50 1.71 2.64
CA TYR A 106 -4.99 0.82 1.60
C TYR A 106 -6.00 1.55 0.71
N VAL A 107 -6.27 0.97 -0.45
CA VAL A 107 -7.19 1.57 -1.44
C VAL A 107 -8.60 1.67 -0.87
N ASN A 108 -9.21 2.85 -0.99
CA ASN A 108 -10.58 3.05 -0.59
C ASN A 108 -11.53 2.44 -1.63
N THR A 109 -12.49 1.66 -1.13
CA THR A 109 -13.44 0.93 -1.96
C THR A 109 -14.85 1.51 -1.91
N ASP A 110 -15.09 2.53 -1.08
CA ASP A 110 -16.38 3.18 -1.00
C ASP A 110 -16.68 3.92 -2.32
N ILE A 111 -17.95 3.86 -2.72
CA ILE A 111 -18.48 4.43 -3.97
C ILE A 111 -19.01 5.84 -3.71
N HIS A 112 -19.27 6.17 -2.44
CA HIS A 112 -19.86 7.44 -2.02
C HIS A 112 -18.83 8.50 -1.61
N THR A 113 -17.56 8.13 -1.51
CA THR A 113 -16.46 9.06 -1.21
C THR A 113 -15.57 9.32 -2.44
N THR A 114 -15.04 10.53 -2.51
CA THR A 114 -14.04 10.94 -3.51
C THR A 114 -12.63 10.47 -3.12
N ASP A 115 -12.41 10.13 -1.84
CA ASP A 115 -11.11 9.72 -1.34
C ASP A 115 -10.68 8.38 -1.94
N LEU A 116 -9.47 8.33 -2.49
CA LEU A 116 -8.94 7.16 -3.19
C LEU A 116 -8.30 6.13 -2.25
N TRP A 117 -7.92 6.53 -1.04
CA TRP A 117 -7.23 5.71 -0.04
C TRP A 117 -7.79 5.93 1.37
N MET A 118 -7.53 4.98 2.26
CA MET A 118 -7.91 5.02 3.67
C MET A 118 -6.65 4.94 4.53
N ILE A 119 -6.37 5.99 5.28
CA ILE A 119 -5.27 6.01 6.25
C ILE A 119 -5.76 5.40 7.56
N GLN A 120 -5.04 4.40 8.06
CA GLN A 120 -5.32 3.79 9.35
C GLN A 120 -4.74 4.61 10.49
N GLU A 121 -5.34 4.47 11.66
CA GLU A 121 -4.79 4.98 12.91
C GLU A 121 -3.40 4.41 13.18
N LYS A 122 -2.59 5.22 13.87
CA LYS A 122 -1.24 4.86 14.33
C LYS A 122 -1.29 3.57 15.16
N LYS A 123 -0.53 2.56 14.71
CA LYS A 123 -0.40 1.27 15.41
C LYS A 123 0.95 1.14 16.08
N PHE A 124 0.98 0.52 17.25
CA PHE A 124 2.22 0.22 17.99
C PHE A 124 2.68 -1.24 17.78
N PRO A 125 3.96 -1.56 18.03
CA PRO A 125 4.44 -2.94 18.09
C PRO A 125 3.54 -3.80 18.99
N GLY A 126 3.12 -4.96 18.48
CA GLY A 126 2.16 -5.83 19.16
C GLY A 126 0.69 -5.61 18.79
N GLN A 127 0.33 -4.46 18.23
CA GLN A 127 -1.02 -4.22 17.66
C GLN A 127 -1.11 -4.61 16.17
N LEU A 128 0.02 -4.96 15.56
CA LEU A 128 0.06 -5.47 14.19
C LEU A 128 -0.55 -6.88 14.15
N LYS A 129 -1.72 -7.02 13.54
CA LYS A 129 -2.37 -8.31 13.37
C LYS A 129 -1.71 -9.11 12.23
N PRO A 130 -1.26 -10.35 12.46
CA PRO A 130 -0.91 -11.26 11.36
C PRO A 130 -2.19 -11.64 10.59
N GLY A 131 -2.09 -11.78 9.27
CA GLY A 131 -3.22 -12.21 8.43
C GLY A 131 -4.08 -11.08 7.82
N ILE A 132 -3.47 -10.23 6.97
CA ILE A 132 -4.17 -9.20 6.17
C ILE A 132 -4.92 -9.78 4.94
N LEU A 133 -4.80 -11.09 4.69
CA LEU A 133 -5.35 -11.69 3.46
C LEU A 133 -6.87 -11.55 3.35
N SER A 134 -7.60 -11.69 4.46
CA SER A 134 -9.06 -11.52 4.47
C SER A 134 -9.45 -10.07 4.15
N GLU A 135 -8.78 -9.09 4.77
CA GLU A 135 -9.00 -7.66 4.51
C GLU A 135 -8.76 -7.31 3.03
N ILE A 136 -7.69 -7.84 2.41
CA ILE A 136 -7.42 -7.63 0.99
C ILE A 136 -8.50 -8.25 0.11
N LEU A 137 -8.96 -9.45 0.44
CA LEU A 137 -10.00 -10.11 -0.35
C LEU A 137 -11.32 -9.33 -0.29
N GLU A 138 -11.65 -8.76 0.87
CA GLU A 138 -12.80 -7.87 1.04
C GLU A 138 -12.65 -6.60 0.18
N ILE A 139 -11.48 -5.97 0.21
CA ILE A 139 -11.16 -4.78 -0.61
C ILE A 139 -11.28 -5.12 -2.11
N GLU A 140 -10.73 -6.23 -2.57
CA GLU A 140 -10.83 -6.64 -3.99
C GLU A 140 -12.27 -6.94 -4.41
N THR A 141 -13.04 -7.58 -3.52
CA THR A 141 -14.45 -7.86 -3.78
C THR A 141 -15.25 -6.57 -3.92
N ALA A 142 -14.99 -5.58 -3.06
CA ALA A 142 -15.61 -4.26 -3.15
C ALA A 142 -15.19 -3.50 -4.42
N LEU A 143 -13.91 -3.57 -4.81
CA LEU A 143 -13.40 -2.99 -6.06
C LEU A 143 -14.05 -3.63 -7.31
N ALA A 144 -14.22 -4.95 -7.32
CA ALA A 144 -14.88 -5.65 -8.42
C ALA A 144 -16.33 -5.18 -8.60
N ARG A 145 -17.07 -5.03 -7.49
CA ARG A 145 -18.45 -4.49 -7.50
C ARG A 145 -18.49 -3.06 -8.04
N LYS A 146 -17.58 -2.17 -7.61
CA LYS A 146 -17.49 -0.77 -8.07
C LYS A 146 -17.32 -0.67 -9.59
N VAL A 147 -16.44 -1.50 -10.18
CA VAL A 147 -16.20 -1.49 -11.63
C VAL A 147 -17.40 -2.00 -12.42
N ASP A 148 -18.12 -3.01 -11.92
CA ASP A 148 -19.32 -3.52 -12.58
C ASP A 148 -20.48 -2.49 -12.53
N SER A 149 -20.71 -1.85 -11.38
CA SER A 149 -21.71 -0.77 -11.26
C SER A 149 -21.41 0.42 -12.20
N LEU A 150 -20.14 0.81 -12.34
CA LEU A 150 -19.73 1.86 -13.29
C LEU A 150 -19.92 1.43 -14.76
N LYS A 151 -19.66 0.16 -15.09
CA LYS A 151 -19.92 -0.37 -16.44
C LYS A 151 -21.41 -0.37 -16.78
N ASP A 152 -22.27 -0.73 -15.83
CA ASP A 152 -23.71 -0.76 -16.02
C ASP A 152 -24.30 0.65 -16.16
N ALA A 153 -23.85 1.61 -15.35
CA ALA A 153 -24.20 3.02 -15.51
C ALA A 153 -23.73 3.59 -16.86
N ARG A 154 -22.53 3.21 -17.33
CA ARG A 154 -21.99 3.64 -18.63
C ARG A 154 -22.66 2.96 -19.83
N LYS A 155 -23.26 1.78 -19.66
CA LYS A 155 -24.13 1.16 -20.67
C LYS A 155 -25.46 1.89 -20.80
N GLN A 156 -26.01 2.41 -19.70
CA GLN A 156 -27.25 3.20 -19.72
C GLN A 156 -27.03 4.63 -20.27
N ASN A 157 -25.89 5.26 -20.00
CA ASN A 157 -25.56 6.61 -20.49
C ASN A 157 -24.82 6.63 -21.84
N ARG A 158 -25.37 5.97 -22.87
CA ARG A 158 -24.95 6.19 -24.26
C ARG A 158 -25.87 7.21 -24.92
N ALA A 159 -25.65 8.50 -24.63
CA ALA A 159 -26.19 9.56 -25.47
C ALA A 159 -25.39 9.59 -26.78
N PHE A 160 -26.05 9.28 -27.89
CA PHE A 160 -25.50 9.47 -29.23
C PHE A 160 -25.66 10.94 -29.60
N ILE A 161 -24.54 11.63 -29.87
CA ILE A 161 -24.57 12.93 -30.54
C ILE A 161 -24.83 12.66 -32.01
N ILE A 162 -26.04 12.96 -32.48
CA ILE A 162 -26.37 12.99 -33.90
C ILE A 162 -26.24 14.46 -34.32
N GLY A 163 -25.14 14.78 -35.02
CA GLY A 163 -24.99 16.09 -35.66
C GLY A 163 -25.90 16.17 -36.89
N VAL A 164 -26.70 17.24 -36.96
CA VAL A 164 -27.46 17.66 -38.14
C VAL A 164 -26.62 18.63 -38.95
#